data_AF-A0A349DM16-F1
#
_entry.id   AF-A0A349DM16-F1
#
_cell.length_a   1.000
_cell.length_b   1.000
_cell.length_c   1.000
_cell.angle_alpha   90.00
_cell.angle_beta   90.00
_cell.angle_gamma   90.00
#
_symmetry.space_group_name_H-M   'P 1'
#
loop_
_entity.id
_entity.type
_entity.pdbx_description
1 polymer ?
#
loop_
_entity_poly.entity_id
_entity_poly.type
_entity_poly.pdbx_seq_one_letter_code
_entity_poly.pdbx_strand_id
1 'polypeptide(L)'
;MKNTNIYKCSFLLIILFSCLPRTIWSQTPDVEATSGSINIDIQALARKKMAVVSWMQPGKNVITTQDEKYLLKACIKSLSKVAGIKIYVNNQALNDVATRGLKPKKGQCNGKYYQKEVSLLKGINQITLEVTNLAGKIVSEPRIINYLPKVVDTLPTVAEQSKNGQYYALIVGIGDYTDASIEDLSNPVKDAQQLYEVLTKEYNFESKNVIFLKNPTRADLVNTLDGIQKMVKENDNFLMFYAGHGYWDKRINTGYWLPADAKKESTANWFRNSTMRDYIASIKSKHTLLIADACFSGGIFQTRGLIDNDAPTAIKELYRSPSRTAMTSGSLSEVPDQSVFLKYLIKRLKENQRDYLSAEKLYSSIKEKVIGESPNRQRPKYGVISQAGDEEGDFIFIRKK
;
A
#
# COMPACT_ATOMS: atom_id res chain seq x y z
N MET A 1 -10.21 -67.61 -1.40
CA MET A 1 -9.12 -67.24 -0.48
C MET A 1 -9.30 -65.79 -0.06
N LYS A 2 -10.01 -65.53 1.05
CA LYS A 2 -10.19 -64.18 1.63
C LYS A 2 -9.34 -64.13 2.91
N ASN A 3 -8.34 -63.26 2.92
CA ASN A 3 -7.39 -63.13 4.01
C ASN A 3 -7.99 -62.22 5.09
N THR A 4 -8.66 -62.81 6.09
CA THR A 4 -9.08 -62.12 7.31
C THR A 4 -7.89 -62.03 8.27
N ASN A 5 -7.30 -60.84 8.42
CA ASN A 5 -6.29 -60.59 9.45
C ASN A 5 -6.96 -60.61 10.83
N ILE A 6 -6.79 -61.70 11.56
CA ILE A 6 -7.15 -61.83 12.98
C ILE A 6 -5.99 -61.23 13.78
N TYR A 7 -6.23 -60.08 14.43
CA TYR A 7 -5.27 -59.52 15.38
C TYR A 7 -5.48 -60.19 16.74
N LYS A 8 -4.53 -61.02 17.18
CA LYS A 8 -4.48 -61.52 18.57
C LYS A 8 -3.88 -60.41 19.45
N CYS A 9 -4.70 -59.76 20.27
CA CYS A 9 -4.22 -58.97 21.40
C CYS A 9 -4.05 -59.90 22.61
N SER A 10 -2.81 -60.22 22.98
CA SER A 10 -2.52 -60.86 24.26
C SER A 10 -2.48 -59.78 25.34
N PHE A 11 -3.47 -59.77 26.23
CA PHE A 11 -3.38 -59.03 27.50
C PHE A 11 -2.49 -59.85 28.45
N LEU A 12 -1.31 -59.33 28.79
CA LEU A 12 -0.49 -59.89 29.86
C LEU A 12 -1.01 -59.28 31.18
N LEU A 13 -1.80 -60.04 31.93
CA LEU A 13 -2.21 -59.67 33.29
C LEU A 13 -1.02 -59.95 34.22
N ILE A 14 -0.30 -58.93 34.65
CA ILE A 14 0.78 -59.07 35.65
C ILE A 14 0.11 -59.20 37.02
N ILE A 15 0.05 -60.43 37.54
CA ILE A 15 -0.32 -60.69 38.93
C ILE A 15 0.95 -60.58 39.77
N LEU A 16 1.01 -59.58 40.65
CA LEU A 16 2.07 -59.40 41.63
C LEU A 16 2.02 -60.54 42.67
N PHE A 17 3.01 -61.43 42.64
CA PHE A 17 3.26 -62.39 43.72
C PHE A 17 4.22 -61.76 44.74
N SER A 18 3.73 -61.42 45.92
CA SER A 18 4.56 -61.08 47.08
C SER A 18 5.18 -62.36 47.66
N CYS A 19 6.51 -62.45 47.66
CA CYS A 19 7.25 -63.50 48.34
C CYS A 19 7.14 -63.35 49.87
N LEU A 20 6.50 -64.31 50.53
CA LEU A 20 6.76 -64.65 51.94
C LEU A 20 7.27 -66.10 52.00
N PRO A 21 8.16 -66.44 52.95
CA PRO A 21 8.94 -67.68 52.92
C PRO A 21 8.09 -68.92 53.25
N ARG A 22 8.53 -70.04 52.64
CA ARG A 22 7.90 -71.37 52.56
C ARG A 22 7.57 -72.01 53.92
N THR A 23 6.37 -72.59 54.01
CA THR A 23 6.14 -73.96 54.52
C THR A 23 4.79 -74.53 54.01
N ILE A 24 4.89 -75.52 53.10
CA ILE A 24 4.13 -76.78 53.00
C ILE A 24 2.57 -76.75 52.88
N TRP A 25 2.15 -77.10 51.65
CA TRP A 25 0.99 -77.93 51.19
C TRP A 25 -0.43 -77.36 50.98
N SER A 26 -0.81 -77.45 49.69
CA SER A 26 -2.06 -77.98 49.10
C SER A 26 -3.15 -77.00 48.63
N GLN A 27 -3.57 -77.24 47.38
CA GLN A 27 -4.68 -76.68 46.60
C GLN A 27 -4.44 -75.33 45.90
N THR A 28 -3.98 -75.38 44.66
CA THR A 28 -4.18 -74.28 43.69
C THR A 28 -5.57 -74.43 43.06
N PRO A 29 -6.44 -73.41 43.08
CA PRO A 29 -7.68 -73.45 42.30
C PRO A 29 -7.37 -73.38 40.81
N ASP A 30 -8.05 -74.20 40.00
CA ASP A 30 -8.01 -74.09 38.55
C ASP A 30 -8.61 -72.74 38.13
N VAL A 31 -7.80 -71.89 37.50
CA VAL A 31 -8.24 -70.64 36.89
C VAL A 31 -8.47 -70.91 35.40
N GLU A 32 -9.72 -71.16 35.02
CA GLU A 32 -10.12 -71.17 33.60
C GLU A 32 -10.21 -69.72 33.09
N ALA A 33 -9.23 -69.33 32.27
CA ALA A 33 -9.29 -68.09 31.51
C ALA A 33 -10.09 -68.32 30.21
N THR A 34 -11.32 -67.81 30.13
CA THR A 34 -12.06 -67.76 28.87
C THR A 34 -11.61 -66.57 28.03
N SER A 35 -11.02 -66.83 26.87
CA SER A 35 -10.68 -65.78 25.91
C SER A 35 -11.92 -65.42 25.07
N GLY A 36 -12.50 -64.25 25.30
CA GLY A 36 -13.51 -63.66 24.42
C GLY A 36 -12.87 -62.95 23.23
N SER A 37 -13.45 -63.08 22.04
CA SER A 37 -13.03 -62.32 20.85
C SER A 37 -14.05 -61.22 20.54
N ILE A 38 -13.60 -59.96 20.46
CA ILE A 38 -14.42 -58.83 20.00
C ILE A 38 -14.22 -58.70 18.49
N ASN A 39 -15.27 -58.94 17.71
CA ASN A 39 -15.26 -58.65 16.27
C ASN A 39 -15.54 -57.16 16.05
N ILE A 40 -14.48 -56.40 15.74
CA ILE A 40 -14.60 -54.99 15.36
C ILE A 40 -14.75 -54.90 13.85
N ASP A 41 -15.93 -54.51 13.36
CA ASP A 41 -16.13 -54.18 11.94
C ASP A 41 -15.53 -52.79 11.64
N ILE A 42 -14.28 -52.80 11.20
CA ILE A 42 -13.52 -51.62 10.81
C ILE A 42 -14.23 -50.86 9.66
N GLN A 43 -14.96 -51.53 8.77
CA GLN A 43 -15.67 -50.88 7.66
C GLN A 43 -16.88 -50.09 8.15
N ALA A 44 -17.65 -50.63 9.11
CA ALA A 44 -18.75 -49.91 9.73
C ALA A 44 -18.27 -48.66 10.51
N LEU A 45 -17.14 -48.77 11.22
CA LEU A 45 -16.50 -47.64 11.92
C LEU A 45 -15.95 -46.58 10.95
N ALA A 46 -15.36 -47.00 9.84
CA ALA A 46 -14.76 -46.10 8.86
C ALA A 46 -15.79 -45.25 8.09
N ARG A 47 -17.06 -45.67 8.06
CA ARG A 47 -18.20 -44.89 7.54
C ARG A 47 -18.71 -43.83 8.51
N LYS A 48 -18.35 -43.91 9.80
CA LYS A 48 -18.81 -42.96 10.84
C LYS A 48 -17.76 -41.93 11.25
N LYS A 49 -16.49 -42.09 10.85
CA LYS A 49 -15.38 -41.22 11.28
C LYS A 49 -14.82 -40.39 10.14
N MET A 50 -14.99 -39.06 10.21
CA MET A 50 -14.37 -38.11 9.29
C MET A 50 -12.84 -38.13 9.37
N ALA A 51 -12.19 -37.65 8.32
CA ALA A 51 -10.75 -37.44 8.35
C ALA A 51 -10.38 -36.33 9.35
N VAL A 52 -9.15 -36.37 9.87
CA VAL A 52 -8.58 -35.30 10.70
C VAL A 52 -7.43 -34.68 9.94
N VAL A 53 -7.45 -33.35 9.79
CA VAL A 53 -6.39 -32.56 9.14
C VAL A 53 -5.56 -31.88 10.22
N SER A 54 -4.25 -32.12 10.19
CA SER A 54 -3.29 -31.46 11.07
C SER A 54 -2.28 -30.69 10.23
N TRP A 55 -2.30 -29.37 10.31
CA TRP A 55 -1.33 -28.51 9.65
C TRP A 55 0.07 -28.72 10.24
N MET A 56 1.04 -28.95 9.37
CA MET A 56 2.46 -28.99 9.73
C MET A 56 3.17 -27.70 9.28
N GLN A 57 2.76 -27.16 8.13
CA GLN A 57 3.23 -25.90 7.60
C GLN A 57 2.07 -25.17 6.88
N PRO A 58 1.71 -23.95 7.30
CA PRO A 58 2.26 -23.24 8.47
C PRO A 58 1.86 -23.90 9.80
N GLY A 59 2.81 -23.94 10.73
CA GLY A 59 2.59 -24.52 12.07
C GLY A 59 1.75 -23.62 12.99
N LYS A 60 1.72 -22.31 12.73
CA LYS A 60 0.88 -21.32 13.41
C LYS A 60 -0.35 -21.00 12.54
N ASN A 61 -1.45 -20.57 13.18
CA ASN A 61 -2.67 -20.15 12.49
C ASN A 61 -2.45 -18.90 11.63
N VAL A 62 -1.55 -18.01 12.05
CA VAL A 62 -1.17 -16.79 11.35
C VAL A 62 0.35 -16.75 11.20
N ILE A 63 0.83 -16.48 9.98
CA ILE A 63 2.24 -16.27 9.68
C ILE A 63 2.42 -15.13 8.68
N THR A 64 3.64 -14.59 8.63
CA THR A 64 4.08 -13.66 7.58
C THR A 64 5.21 -14.32 6.79
N THR A 65 5.19 -14.18 5.46
CA THR A 65 6.20 -14.71 4.55
C THR A 65 6.64 -13.65 3.55
N GLN A 66 7.86 -13.78 3.03
CA GLN A 66 8.38 -12.95 1.96
C GLN A 66 8.44 -13.67 0.61
N ASP A 67 8.08 -14.94 0.60
CA ASP A 67 8.05 -15.79 -0.59
C ASP A 67 6.62 -15.81 -1.17
N GLU A 68 6.47 -15.49 -2.46
CA GLU A 68 5.20 -15.57 -3.19
C GLU A 68 4.65 -16.99 -3.25
N LYS A 69 5.57 -17.96 -3.37
CA LYS A 69 5.29 -19.38 -3.42
C LYS A 69 5.47 -19.96 -2.02
N TYR A 70 4.41 -20.51 -1.46
CA TYR A 70 4.43 -21.07 -0.12
C TYR A 70 4.13 -22.57 -0.13
N LEU A 71 5.04 -23.34 0.45
CA LEU A 71 4.88 -24.79 0.58
C LEU A 71 4.00 -25.14 1.79
N LEU A 72 2.75 -25.51 1.52
CA LEU A 72 1.84 -26.06 2.51
C LEU A 72 2.20 -27.50 2.84
N LYS A 73 2.09 -27.88 4.11
CA LYS A 73 2.27 -29.26 4.58
C LYS A 73 1.17 -29.62 5.58
N ALA A 74 0.55 -30.78 5.40
CA ALA A 74 -0.48 -31.28 6.30
C ALA A 74 -0.37 -32.80 6.47
N CYS A 75 -0.74 -33.27 7.66
CA CYS A 75 -0.95 -34.68 7.96
C CYS A 75 -2.44 -34.98 8.03
N ILE A 76 -2.90 -35.98 7.27
CA ILE A 76 -4.30 -36.40 7.26
C ILE A 76 -4.41 -37.80 7.87
N LYS A 77 -5.15 -37.91 8.97
CA LYS A 77 -5.48 -39.20 9.59
C LYS A 77 -6.90 -39.61 9.17
N SER A 78 -7.07 -40.82 8.66
CA SER A 78 -8.38 -41.33 8.28
C SER A 78 -8.45 -42.85 8.45
N LEU A 79 -9.59 -43.36 8.90
CA LEU A 79 -9.87 -44.80 8.99
C LEU A 79 -10.26 -45.41 7.63
N SER A 80 -10.67 -44.58 6.67
CA SER A 80 -11.01 -44.98 5.30
C SER A 80 -10.10 -44.34 4.27
N LYS A 81 -10.16 -44.82 3.03
CA LYS A 81 -9.43 -44.23 1.91
C LYS A 81 -9.87 -42.78 1.70
N VAL A 82 -8.91 -41.86 1.72
CA VAL A 82 -9.12 -40.47 1.30
C VAL A 82 -9.46 -40.45 -0.20
N ALA A 83 -10.66 -39.99 -0.52
CA ALA A 83 -11.22 -39.94 -1.86
C ALA A 83 -10.82 -38.66 -2.62
N GLY A 84 -10.56 -37.56 -1.91
CA GLY A 84 -10.15 -36.30 -2.53
C GLY A 84 -9.67 -35.27 -1.52
N ILE A 85 -8.83 -34.35 -2.00
CA ILE A 85 -8.37 -33.18 -1.25
C ILE A 85 -8.47 -31.97 -2.17
N LYS A 86 -9.05 -30.88 -1.68
CA LYS A 86 -9.07 -29.58 -2.35
C LYS A 86 -8.41 -28.55 -1.46
N ILE A 87 -7.65 -27.65 -2.08
CA ILE A 87 -7.07 -26.49 -1.40
C ILE A 87 -7.85 -25.28 -1.86
N TYR A 88 -8.28 -24.45 -0.91
CA TYR A 88 -8.87 -23.15 -1.19
C TYR A 88 -7.88 -22.06 -0.79
N VAL A 89 -7.71 -21.08 -1.67
CA VAL A 89 -6.99 -19.83 -1.38
C VAL A 89 -8.00 -18.71 -1.58
N ASN A 90 -8.26 -17.92 -0.54
CA ASN A 90 -9.24 -16.83 -0.55
C ASN A 90 -10.62 -17.30 -1.07
N ASN A 91 -11.09 -18.44 -0.55
CA ASN A 91 -12.35 -19.12 -0.93
C ASN A 91 -12.43 -19.61 -2.38
N GLN A 92 -11.36 -19.52 -3.17
CA GLN A 92 -11.28 -20.09 -4.51
C GLN A 92 -10.57 -21.44 -4.48
N ALA A 93 -11.22 -22.47 -5.01
CA ALA A 93 -10.60 -23.79 -5.15
C ALA A 93 -9.46 -23.70 -6.16
N LEU A 94 -8.29 -24.23 -5.81
CA LEU A 94 -7.22 -24.41 -6.79
C LEU A 94 -7.69 -25.46 -7.81
N ASN A 95 -7.77 -25.05 -9.09
CA ASN A 95 -8.15 -25.89 -10.22
C ASN A 95 -7.05 -26.89 -10.54
N ASP A 96 -6.81 -27.85 -9.66
CA ASP A 96 -5.93 -28.98 -9.92
C ASP A 96 -6.65 -30.25 -9.51
N VAL A 97 -7.24 -30.85 -10.53
CA VAL A 97 -8.00 -32.10 -10.47
C VAL A 97 -7.03 -33.25 -10.27
N ALA A 98 -7.49 -34.19 -9.44
CA ALA A 98 -7.01 -35.55 -9.28
C ALA A 98 -5.89 -35.81 -8.28
N THR A 99 -6.16 -36.85 -7.50
CA THR A 99 -5.28 -37.74 -6.73
C THR A 99 -4.06 -38.30 -7.49
N ARG A 100 -3.64 -37.72 -8.62
CA ARG A 100 -2.45 -38.09 -9.40
C ARG A 100 -1.27 -37.19 -9.01
N GLY A 101 -0.56 -37.52 -7.93
CA GLY A 101 0.71 -36.84 -7.66
C GLY A 101 1.31 -36.95 -6.27
N LEU A 102 0.66 -37.61 -5.31
CA LEU A 102 1.14 -37.63 -3.93
C LEU A 102 1.57 -39.04 -3.52
N LYS A 103 2.85 -39.35 -3.72
CA LYS A 103 3.48 -40.52 -3.09
C LYS A 103 3.66 -40.20 -1.60
N PRO A 104 3.08 -40.97 -0.66
CA PRO A 104 3.36 -40.79 0.76
C PRO A 104 4.87 -40.96 1.00
N LYS A 105 5.54 -39.94 1.53
CA LYS A 105 6.91 -40.08 2.03
C LYS A 105 6.87 -40.83 3.37
N LYS A 106 7.71 -41.86 3.54
CA LYS A 106 7.84 -42.58 4.82
C LYS A 106 8.25 -41.60 5.94
N GLY A 107 7.67 -41.76 7.13
CA GLY A 107 8.21 -41.22 8.38
C GLY A 107 7.87 -39.78 8.76
N GLN A 108 7.00 -39.07 8.03
CA GLN A 108 6.75 -37.64 8.33
C GLN A 108 5.56 -37.37 9.27
N CYS A 109 4.60 -38.30 9.38
CA CYS A 109 3.57 -38.26 10.43
C CYS A 109 2.86 -39.62 10.58
N ASN A 110 2.13 -39.82 11.68
CA ASN A 110 1.23 -40.97 11.87
C ASN A 110 -0.09 -40.77 11.09
N GLY A 111 0.00 -40.68 9.76
CA GLY A 111 -1.08 -40.39 8.83
C GLY A 111 -0.57 -40.26 7.39
N LYS A 112 -1.43 -39.82 6.47
CA LYS A 112 -1.01 -39.49 5.09
C LYS A 112 -0.44 -38.07 5.06
N TYR A 113 0.81 -37.94 4.65
CA TYR A 113 1.48 -36.66 4.49
C TYR A 113 1.15 -36.02 3.13
N TYR A 114 0.88 -34.71 3.14
CA TYR A 114 0.57 -33.90 1.98
C TYR A 114 1.44 -32.65 1.95
N GLN A 115 1.92 -32.32 0.76
CA GLN A 115 2.58 -31.05 0.49
C GLN A 115 2.13 -30.49 -0.85
N LYS A 116 1.91 -29.17 -0.92
CA LYS A 116 1.57 -28.47 -2.17
C LYS A 116 2.09 -27.04 -2.07
N GLU A 117 2.75 -26.59 -3.12
CA GLU A 117 3.10 -25.19 -3.28
C GLU A 117 1.87 -24.43 -3.78
N VAL A 118 1.57 -23.30 -3.13
CA VAL A 118 0.53 -22.38 -3.54
C VAL A 118 1.13 -21.01 -3.83
N SER A 119 0.60 -20.33 -4.84
CA SER A 119 0.91 -18.92 -5.09
C SER A 119 0.03 -18.04 -4.21
N LEU A 120 0.66 -17.10 -3.50
CA LEU A 120 -0.01 -16.16 -2.61
C LEU A 120 -0.24 -14.83 -3.33
N LEU A 121 -1.40 -14.22 -3.13
CA LEU A 121 -1.62 -12.83 -3.48
C LEU A 121 -0.90 -11.92 -2.47
N LYS A 122 -0.48 -10.73 -2.89
CA LYS A 122 0.11 -9.75 -1.97
C LYS A 122 -0.87 -9.44 -0.83
N GLY A 123 -0.37 -9.44 0.41
CA GLY A 123 -1.20 -9.23 1.60
C GLY A 123 -1.77 -10.52 2.19
N ILE A 124 -2.98 -10.42 2.76
CA ILE A 124 -3.60 -11.50 3.55
C ILE A 124 -4.15 -12.59 2.62
N ASN A 125 -3.68 -13.82 2.80
CA ASN A 125 -4.23 -15.00 2.14
C ASN A 125 -4.82 -15.95 3.17
N GLN A 126 -6.08 -16.35 2.98
CA GLN A 126 -6.73 -17.37 3.79
C GLN A 126 -6.72 -18.72 3.07
N ILE A 127 -6.17 -19.74 3.71
CA ILE A 127 -5.99 -21.07 3.13
C ILE A 127 -6.75 -22.12 3.95
N THR A 128 -7.51 -22.98 3.28
CA THR A 128 -8.17 -24.14 3.89
C THR A 128 -7.98 -25.41 3.04
N LEU A 129 -8.07 -26.57 3.70
CA LEU A 129 -8.06 -27.89 3.06
C LEU A 129 -9.41 -28.56 3.25
N GLU A 130 -10.08 -28.93 2.16
CA GLU A 130 -11.23 -29.84 2.16
C GLU A 130 -10.74 -31.25 1.89
N VAL A 131 -11.10 -32.20 2.76
CA VAL A 131 -10.71 -33.61 2.65
C VAL A 131 -11.97 -34.47 2.64
N THR A 132 -12.05 -35.39 1.68
CA THR A 132 -13.19 -36.31 1.53
C THR A 132 -12.77 -37.74 1.87
N ASN A 133 -13.51 -38.41 2.75
CA ASN A 133 -13.41 -39.86 3.01
C ASN A 133 -14.80 -40.52 2.98
N LEU A 134 -14.91 -41.80 3.37
CA LEU A 134 -16.20 -42.51 3.36
C LEU A 134 -17.25 -41.91 4.30
N ALA A 135 -16.85 -41.19 5.35
CA ALA A 135 -17.78 -40.55 6.28
C ALA A 135 -18.25 -39.16 5.82
N GLY A 136 -17.64 -38.60 4.77
CA GLY A 136 -18.01 -37.31 4.21
C GLY A 136 -16.84 -36.37 3.99
N LYS A 137 -17.14 -35.07 3.97
CA LYS A 137 -16.19 -33.98 3.74
C LYS A 137 -15.92 -33.24 5.04
N ILE A 138 -14.66 -32.89 5.26
CA ILE A 138 -14.23 -32.02 6.36
C ILE A 138 -13.38 -30.89 5.79
N VAL A 139 -13.56 -29.68 6.32
CA VAL A 139 -12.72 -28.52 6.02
C VAL A 139 -11.83 -28.25 7.23
N SER A 140 -10.54 -28.03 7.01
CA SER A 140 -9.59 -27.69 8.07
C SER A 140 -9.85 -26.29 8.62
N GLU A 141 -9.36 -26.04 9.84
CA GLU A 141 -9.15 -24.67 10.32
C GLU A 141 -8.33 -23.84 9.32
N PRO A 142 -8.62 -22.54 9.16
CA PRO A 142 -7.92 -21.70 8.22
C PRO A 142 -6.47 -21.43 8.64
N ARG A 143 -5.65 -21.15 7.63
CA ARG A 143 -4.31 -20.60 7.77
C ARG A 143 -4.25 -19.26 7.10
N ILE A 144 -3.89 -18.24 7.88
CA ILE A 144 -3.70 -16.89 7.39
C ILE A 144 -2.20 -16.70 7.11
N ILE A 145 -1.88 -16.46 5.85
CA ILE A 145 -0.52 -16.18 5.40
C ILE A 145 -0.48 -14.77 4.84
N ASN A 146 0.17 -13.86 5.57
CA ASN A 146 0.43 -12.51 5.09
C ASN A 146 1.70 -12.51 4.22
N TYR A 147 1.54 -12.34 2.91
CA TYR A 147 2.66 -12.26 1.98
C TYR A 147 3.12 -10.80 1.83
N LEU A 148 4.31 -10.50 2.37
CA LEU A 148 5.01 -9.23 2.28
C LEU A 148 6.32 -9.42 1.52
N PRO A 149 6.39 -9.18 0.19
CA PRO A 149 7.61 -9.38 -0.58
C PRO A 149 8.81 -8.62 0.02
N LYS A 150 10.00 -9.23 -0.01
CA LYS A 150 11.25 -8.51 0.28
C LYS A 150 11.33 -7.30 -0.66
N VAL A 151 11.45 -6.10 -0.10
CA VAL A 151 11.86 -4.92 -0.86
C VAL A 151 13.34 -5.14 -1.17
N VAL A 152 13.64 -5.69 -2.35
CA VAL A 152 15.00 -5.74 -2.85
C VAL A 152 15.36 -4.32 -3.27
N ASP A 153 16.28 -3.70 -2.54
CA ASP A 153 16.97 -2.44 -2.88
C ASP A 153 17.90 -2.63 -4.09
N THR A 154 17.41 -3.21 -5.17
CA THR A 154 18.06 -3.05 -6.47
C THR A 154 17.59 -1.73 -7.04
N LEU A 155 18.50 -0.76 -7.03
CA LEU A 155 18.36 0.52 -7.71
C LEU A 155 17.81 0.28 -9.12
N PRO A 156 16.75 0.99 -9.55
CA PRO A 156 16.38 1.00 -10.95
C PRO A 156 17.60 1.47 -11.74
N THR A 157 18.03 0.69 -12.72
CA THR A 157 19.03 1.14 -13.69
C THR A 157 18.51 2.38 -14.43
N VAL A 158 19.38 3.16 -15.05
CA VAL A 158 19.02 4.32 -15.89
C VAL A 158 17.94 3.96 -16.93
N ALA A 159 17.86 2.68 -17.35
CA ALA A 159 16.79 2.15 -18.20
C ALA A 159 15.40 2.10 -17.53
N GLU A 160 15.31 1.88 -16.21
CA GLU A 160 14.05 1.92 -15.45
C GLU A 160 13.65 3.33 -15.01
N GLN A 161 14.59 4.29 -14.90
CA GLN A 161 14.23 5.71 -14.79
C GLN A 161 13.46 6.20 -16.02
N SER A 162 13.75 5.65 -17.21
CA SER A 162 12.95 5.90 -18.42
C SER A 162 11.52 5.33 -18.35
N LYS A 163 11.23 4.42 -17.41
CA LYS A 163 9.87 3.87 -17.18
C LYS A 163 9.02 4.68 -16.19
N ASN A 164 9.61 5.58 -15.39
CA ASN A 164 8.92 6.40 -14.38
C ASN A 164 8.62 7.84 -14.85
N GLY A 165 8.83 8.12 -16.14
CA GLY A 165 8.64 9.45 -16.73
C GLY A 165 9.56 10.53 -16.15
N GLN A 166 9.64 11.64 -16.86
CA GLN A 166 10.46 12.78 -16.48
C GLN A 166 9.72 13.66 -15.47
N TYR A 167 10.48 14.48 -14.73
CA TYR A 167 9.91 15.50 -13.87
C TYR A 167 10.04 16.86 -14.53
N TYR A 168 8.90 17.52 -14.70
CA TYR A 168 8.77 18.88 -15.22
C TYR A 168 8.28 19.79 -14.11
N ALA A 169 8.71 21.06 -14.15
CA ALA A 169 8.15 22.05 -13.25
C ALA A 169 7.96 23.42 -13.91
N LEU A 170 6.90 24.11 -13.51
CA LEU A 170 6.69 25.53 -13.72
C LEU A 170 6.76 26.22 -12.36
N ILE A 171 7.74 27.10 -12.17
CA ILE A 171 7.95 27.81 -10.92
C ILE A 171 7.72 29.30 -11.18
N VAL A 172 6.75 29.88 -10.50
CA VAL A 172 6.34 31.27 -10.69
C VAL A 172 6.49 32.02 -9.36
N GLY A 173 7.24 33.12 -9.40
CA GLY A 173 7.29 34.09 -8.31
C GLY A 173 6.96 35.48 -8.83
N ILE A 174 6.02 36.16 -8.16
CA ILE A 174 5.55 37.51 -8.53
C ILE A 174 5.71 38.42 -7.33
N GLY A 175 6.69 39.32 -7.42
CA GLY A 175 6.94 40.39 -6.47
C GLY A 175 6.49 41.75 -6.98
N ASP A 176 6.71 42.03 -8.26
CA ASP A 176 6.53 43.38 -8.80
C ASP A 176 5.28 43.44 -9.70
N TYR A 177 4.37 44.38 -9.42
CA TYR A 177 3.14 44.61 -10.15
C TYR A 177 3.18 45.93 -10.91
N THR A 178 2.68 45.92 -12.15
CA THR A 178 2.66 47.12 -13.01
C THR A 178 1.64 48.16 -12.57
N ASP A 179 0.58 47.74 -11.87
CA ASP A 179 -0.42 48.64 -11.30
C ASP A 179 -0.02 49.03 -9.88
N ALA A 180 0.36 50.29 -9.67
CA ALA A 180 0.79 50.83 -8.39
C ALA A 180 -0.26 50.75 -7.26
N SER A 181 -1.51 50.41 -7.57
CA SER A 181 -2.57 50.18 -6.58
C SER A 181 -2.57 48.75 -6.01
N ILE A 182 -1.75 47.86 -6.56
CA ILE A 182 -1.41 46.54 -6.03
C ILE A 182 -0.04 46.66 -5.35
N GLU A 183 0.03 46.30 -4.07
CA GLU A 183 1.27 46.39 -3.30
C GLU A 183 2.28 45.32 -3.75
N ASP A 184 3.54 45.71 -3.96
CA ASP A 184 4.61 44.78 -4.31
C ASP A 184 5.01 43.88 -3.13
N LEU A 185 5.53 42.69 -3.44
CA LEU A 185 5.98 41.68 -2.49
C LEU A 185 7.48 41.43 -2.64
N SER A 186 8.22 41.38 -1.53
CA SER A 186 9.68 41.38 -1.56
C SER A 186 10.33 39.98 -1.61
N ASN A 187 9.56 38.93 -1.33
CA ASN A 187 10.05 37.55 -1.19
C ASN A 187 9.57 36.51 -2.22
N PRO A 188 8.40 36.62 -2.90
CA PRO A 188 7.92 35.55 -3.77
C PRO A 188 8.92 35.08 -4.83
N VAL A 189 9.64 36.01 -5.46
CA VAL A 189 10.70 35.68 -6.44
C VAL A 189 11.87 34.93 -5.79
N LYS A 190 12.26 35.32 -4.57
CA LYS A 190 13.35 34.67 -3.82
C LYS A 190 12.95 33.27 -3.38
N ASP A 191 11.72 33.09 -2.90
CA ASP A 191 11.22 31.79 -2.46
C ASP A 191 11.05 30.83 -3.64
N ALA A 192 10.54 31.32 -4.78
CA ALA A 192 10.47 30.59 -6.03
C ALA A 192 11.86 30.13 -6.51
N GLN A 193 12.86 31.02 -6.44
CA GLN A 193 14.25 30.68 -6.77
C GLN A 193 14.83 29.61 -5.82
N GLN A 194 14.57 29.70 -4.52
CA GLN A 194 15.02 28.68 -3.57
C GLN A 194 14.38 27.32 -3.84
N LEU A 195 13.09 27.27 -4.19
CA LEU A 195 12.43 26.03 -4.56
C LEU A 195 13.03 25.46 -5.87
N TYR A 196 13.25 26.29 -6.89
CA TYR A 196 13.94 25.90 -8.12
C TYR A 196 15.28 25.20 -7.82
N GLU A 197 16.08 25.80 -6.95
CA GLU A 197 17.38 25.25 -6.57
C GLU A 197 17.25 23.92 -5.84
N VAL A 198 16.34 23.80 -4.87
CA VAL A 198 16.15 22.55 -4.14
C VAL A 198 15.68 21.44 -5.08
N LEU A 199 14.72 21.71 -5.95
CA LEU A 199 14.20 20.69 -6.87
C LEU A 199 15.27 20.21 -7.84
N THR A 200 16.09 21.11 -8.40
CA THR A 200 17.10 20.74 -9.41
C THR A 200 18.39 20.16 -8.83
N LYS A 201 18.73 20.51 -7.58
CA LYS A 201 19.91 20.01 -6.87
C LYS A 201 19.63 18.69 -6.15
N GLU A 202 18.53 18.61 -5.41
CA GLU A 202 18.26 17.50 -4.47
C GLU A 202 17.29 16.44 -5.02
N TYR A 203 16.52 16.76 -6.05
CA TYR A 203 15.46 15.90 -6.60
C TYR A 203 15.65 15.67 -8.10
N ASN A 204 14.90 14.70 -8.64
CA ASN A 204 15.03 14.25 -10.02
C ASN A 204 14.43 15.21 -11.07
N PHE A 205 14.52 16.52 -10.83
CA PHE A 205 14.14 17.55 -11.80
C PHE A 205 15.38 17.99 -12.58
N GLU A 206 15.44 17.64 -13.87
CA GLU A 206 16.49 18.15 -14.74
C GLU A 206 16.26 19.64 -15.01
N SER A 207 17.30 20.47 -14.92
CA SER A 207 17.16 21.94 -15.06
C SER A 207 16.50 22.37 -16.37
N LYS A 208 16.73 21.63 -17.48
CA LYS A 208 16.09 21.88 -18.78
C LYS A 208 14.56 21.65 -18.78
N ASN A 209 14.04 20.89 -17.82
CA ASN A 209 12.61 20.57 -17.68
C ASN A 209 11.93 21.47 -16.62
N VAL A 210 12.67 22.39 -16.01
CA VAL A 210 12.15 23.34 -15.02
C VAL A 210 12.14 24.74 -15.60
N ILE A 211 10.95 25.29 -15.82
CA ILE A 211 10.74 26.65 -16.28
C ILE A 211 10.55 27.55 -15.06
N PHE A 212 11.37 28.58 -14.93
CA PHE A 212 11.26 29.56 -13.85
C PHE A 212 10.88 30.94 -14.42
N LEU A 213 9.74 31.47 -13.96
CA LEU A 213 9.23 32.78 -14.37
C LEU A 213 9.27 33.75 -13.19
N LYS A 214 9.86 34.91 -13.42
CA LYS A 214 9.90 36.04 -12.49
C LYS A 214 8.97 37.14 -12.99
N ASN A 215 8.02 37.55 -12.16
CA ASN A 215 7.01 38.56 -12.48
C ASN A 215 6.36 38.35 -13.89
N PRO A 216 5.92 37.13 -14.26
CA PRO A 216 5.28 36.92 -15.56
C PRO A 216 3.98 37.71 -15.70
N THR A 217 3.74 38.16 -16.93
CA THR A 217 2.42 38.64 -17.35
C THR A 217 1.44 37.48 -17.49
N ARG A 218 0.15 37.79 -17.65
CA ARG A 218 -0.88 36.79 -17.97
C ARG A 218 -0.54 36.04 -19.26
N ALA A 219 -0.03 36.74 -20.27
CA ALA A 219 0.33 36.15 -21.55
C ALA A 219 1.49 35.15 -21.39
N ASP A 220 2.51 35.48 -20.59
CA ASP A 220 3.63 34.58 -20.31
C ASP A 220 3.17 33.29 -19.63
N LEU A 221 2.26 33.40 -18.64
CA LEU A 221 1.68 32.23 -17.97
C LEU A 221 0.92 31.32 -18.94
N VAL A 222 0.06 31.90 -19.77
CA VAL A 222 -0.74 31.15 -20.77
C VAL A 222 0.18 30.44 -21.77
N ASN A 223 1.10 31.18 -22.40
CA ASN A 223 2.02 30.62 -23.39
C ASN A 223 2.89 29.49 -22.81
N THR A 224 3.31 29.65 -21.55
CA THR A 224 4.11 28.63 -20.85
C THR A 224 3.29 27.38 -20.55
N LEU A 225 2.05 27.53 -20.07
CA LEU A 225 1.15 26.40 -19.81
C LEU A 225 0.78 25.66 -21.10
N ASP A 226 0.52 26.37 -22.20
CA ASP A 226 0.32 25.79 -23.53
C ASP A 226 1.54 24.99 -24.01
N GLY A 227 2.75 25.51 -23.76
CA GLY A 227 4.00 24.81 -24.04
C GLY A 227 4.13 23.53 -23.22
N ILE A 228 3.87 23.60 -21.92
CA ILE A 228 3.92 22.44 -21.00
C ILE A 228 2.95 21.36 -21.44
N GLN A 229 1.72 21.71 -21.82
CA GLN A 229 0.72 20.75 -22.29
C GLN A 229 1.21 19.95 -23.52
N LYS A 230 2.02 20.58 -24.39
CA LYS A 230 2.62 19.92 -25.56
C LYS A 230 3.83 19.05 -25.22
N MET A 231 4.57 19.40 -24.16
CA MET A 231 5.81 18.72 -23.78
C MET A 231 5.58 17.51 -22.87
N VAL A 232 4.69 17.64 -21.87
CA VAL A 232 4.48 16.65 -20.81
C VAL A 232 3.64 15.46 -21.31
N LYS A 233 4.11 14.24 -21.04
CA LYS A 233 3.49 12.98 -21.47
C LYS A 233 2.86 12.22 -20.30
N GLU A 234 2.10 11.18 -20.62
CA GLU A 234 1.27 10.42 -19.68
C GLU A 234 2.03 9.78 -18.50
N ASN A 235 3.30 9.42 -18.68
CA ASN A 235 4.11 8.84 -17.60
C ASN A 235 4.90 9.89 -16.81
N ASP A 236 4.94 11.14 -17.27
CA ASP A 236 5.74 12.22 -16.66
C ASP A 236 5.06 12.78 -15.39
N ASN A 237 5.81 13.57 -14.64
CA ASN A 237 5.37 14.20 -13.40
C ASN A 237 5.50 15.71 -13.55
N PHE A 238 4.44 16.46 -13.23
CA PHE A 238 4.42 17.91 -13.37
C PHE A 238 4.19 18.59 -12.02
N LEU A 239 5.07 19.54 -11.66
CA LEU A 239 4.89 20.40 -10.50
C LEU A 239 4.68 21.84 -10.94
N MET A 240 3.59 22.46 -10.50
CA MET A 240 3.41 23.90 -10.64
C MET A 240 3.58 24.56 -9.27
N PHE A 241 4.43 25.57 -9.21
CA PHE A 241 4.60 26.42 -8.05
C PHE A 241 4.18 27.85 -8.40
N TYR A 242 3.40 28.47 -7.52
CA TYR A 242 3.01 29.87 -7.65
C TYR A 242 3.11 30.58 -6.30
N ALA A 243 3.85 31.69 -6.25
CA ALA A 243 3.85 32.63 -5.14
C ALA A 243 3.60 34.06 -5.65
N GLY A 244 2.65 34.75 -5.02
CA GLY A 244 2.22 36.09 -5.41
C GLY A 244 0.83 36.41 -4.87
N HIS A 245 0.23 37.50 -5.35
CA HIS A 245 -1.11 37.90 -4.95
C HIS A 245 -2.18 37.01 -5.57
N GLY A 246 -3.28 36.89 -4.81
CA GLY A 246 -4.52 36.30 -5.26
C GLY A 246 -5.70 37.13 -4.77
N TYR A 247 -6.81 37.08 -5.51
CA TYR A 247 -8.02 37.82 -5.18
C TYR A 247 -9.23 36.87 -5.13
N TRP A 248 -10.13 37.09 -4.19
CA TRP A 248 -11.38 36.34 -4.09
C TRP A 248 -12.58 37.25 -4.16
N ASP A 249 -13.31 37.11 -5.26
CA ASP A 249 -14.60 37.77 -5.41
C ASP A 249 -15.67 36.94 -4.69
N LYS A 250 -16.02 37.37 -3.48
CA LYS A 250 -17.08 36.74 -2.66
C LYS A 250 -18.45 36.78 -3.35
N ARG A 251 -18.72 37.75 -4.22
CA ARG A 251 -20.05 37.92 -4.85
C ARG A 251 -20.35 36.81 -5.84
N ILE A 252 -19.33 36.36 -6.56
CA ILE A 252 -19.42 35.29 -7.56
C ILE A 252 -18.63 34.03 -7.15
N ASN A 253 -18.21 33.96 -5.88
CA ASN A 253 -17.52 32.83 -5.29
C ASN A 253 -16.31 32.34 -6.13
N THR A 254 -15.52 33.29 -6.66
CA THR A 254 -14.43 32.98 -7.61
C THR A 254 -13.10 33.52 -7.13
N GLY A 255 -12.07 32.66 -7.18
CA GLY A 255 -10.67 33.04 -6.94
C GLY A 255 -9.92 33.35 -8.24
N TYR A 256 -8.94 34.23 -8.10
CA TYR A 256 -8.03 34.67 -9.14
C TYR A 256 -6.61 34.70 -8.63
N TRP A 257 -5.67 34.36 -9.51
CA TRP A 257 -4.24 34.57 -9.37
C TRP A 257 -3.90 35.84 -10.13
N LEU A 258 -3.09 36.72 -9.55
CA LEU A 258 -2.75 38.01 -10.14
C LEU A 258 -1.35 37.96 -10.79
N PRO A 259 -1.24 37.95 -12.13
CA PRO A 259 0.03 38.12 -12.82
C PRO A 259 0.59 39.54 -12.63
N ALA A 260 1.85 39.78 -13.03
CA ALA A 260 2.50 41.08 -12.86
C ALA A 260 1.79 42.23 -13.60
N ASP A 261 1.07 41.93 -14.70
CA ASP A 261 0.27 42.89 -15.48
C ASP A 261 -1.20 42.97 -15.02
N ALA A 262 -1.53 42.42 -13.85
CA ALA A 262 -2.84 42.58 -13.23
C ALA A 262 -3.11 44.05 -12.89
N LYS A 263 -4.37 44.45 -13.02
CA LYS A 263 -4.86 45.76 -12.59
C LYS A 263 -5.91 45.61 -11.51
N LYS A 264 -5.89 46.43 -10.48
CA LYS A 264 -6.82 46.31 -9.33
C LYS A 264 -8.28 46.46 -9.76
N GLU A 265 -8.53 47.39 -10.66
CA GLU A 265 -9.87 47.75 -11.12
C GLU A 265 -10.30 47.00 -12.41
N SER A 266 -9.52 46.01 -12.89
CA SER A 266 -9.86 45.26 -14.09
C SER A 266 -9.37 43.81 -14.05
N THR A 267 -10.32 42.89 -14.21
CA THR A 267 -10.04 41.44 -14.22
C THR A 267 -9.50 40.93 -15.55
N ALA A 268 -9.25 41.80 -16.54
CA ALA A 268 -8.83 41.40 -17.89
C ALA A 268 -7.55 40.55 -17.88
N ASN A 269 -6.58 40.95 -17.04
CA ASN A 269 -5.31 40.24 -16.88
C ASN A 269 -5.26 39.33 -15.65
N TRP A 270 -6.38 39.11 -14.97
CA TRP A 270 -6.43 38.16 -13.86
C TRP A 270 -6.55 36.74 -14.38
N PHE A 271 -5.96 35.79 -13.66
CA PHE A 271 -6.02 34.38 -14.02
C PHE A 271 -7.04 33.68 -13.13
N ARG A 272 -8.14 33.16 -13.69
CA ARG A 272 -9.23 32.58 -12.90
C ARG A 272 -8.89 31.16 -12.41
N ASN A 273 -9.36 30.78 -11.22
CA ASN A 273 -9.19 29.42 -10.69
C ASN A 273 -9.72 28.32 -11.64
N SER A 274 -10.85 28.55 -12.32
CA SER A 274 -11.38 27.61 -13.31
C SER A 274 -10.42 27.41 -14.47
N THR A 275 -9.84 28.49 -14.99
CA THR A 275 -8.83 28.43 -16.05
C THR A 275 -7.61 27.64 -15.61
N MET A 276 -7.12 27.87 -14.38
CA MET A 276 -6.01 27.09 -13.81
C MET A 276 -6.33 25.59 -13.72
N ARG A 277 -7.52 25.25 -13.21
CA ARG A 277 -7.98 23.87 -13.13
C ARG A 277 -8.06 23.24 -14.52
N ASP A 278 -8.58 23.95 -15.51
CA ASP A 278 -8.72 23.42 -16.87
C ASP A 278 -7.34 23.14 -17.50
N TYR A 279 -6.34 24.00 -17.27
CA TYR A 279 -4.96 23.70 -17.66
C TYR A 279 -4.41 22.46 -16.96
N ILE A 280 -4.55 22.37 -15.63
CA ILE A 280 -4.07 21.22 -14.86
C ILE A 280 -4.74 19.92 -15.33
N ALA A 281 -6.04 19.95 -15.64
CA ALA A 281 -6.78 18.82 -16.17
C ALA A 281 -6.28 18.41 -17.56
N SER A 282 -5.84 19.37 -18.38
CA SER A 282 -5.38 19.14 -19.75
C SER A 282 -3.95 18.60 -19.86
N ILE A 283 -3.13 18.78 -18.81
CA ILE A 283 -1.75 18.27 -18.77
C ILE A 283 -1.81 16.76 -18.57
N LYS A 284 -1.14 16.00 -19.46
CA LYS A 284 -1.27 14.54 -19.51
C LYS A 284 -0.55 13.78 -18.39
N SER A 285 0.34 14.44 -17.63
CA SER A 285 1.22 13.81 -16.63
C SER A 285 0.53 12.75 -15.78
N LYS A 286 1.28 11.75 -15.35
CA LYS A 286 0.84 10.77 -14.35
C LYS A 286 0.47 11.48 -13.07
N HIS A 287 1.37 12.32 -12.56
CA HIS A 287 1.16 13.06 -11.33
C HIS A 287 1.30 14.56 -11.58
N THR A 288 0.31 15.34 -11.16
CA THR A 288 0.40 16.81 -11.10
C THR A 288 0.25 17.27 -9.66
N LEU A 289 1.18 18.10 -9.22
CA LEU A 289 1.12 18.79 -7.94
C LEU A 289 1.13 20.31 -8.17
N LEU A 290 0.10 21.01 -7.70
CA LEU A 290 0.11 22.47 -7.60
C LEU A 290 0.44 22.89 -6.16
N ILE A 291 1.54 23.61 -5.98
CA ILE A 291 1.93 24.23 -4.71
C ILE A 291 1.68 25.73 -4.84
N ALA A 292 0.80 26.27 -4.01
CA ALA A 292 0.36 27.65 -4.14
C ALA A 292 0.50 28.42 -2.83
N ASP A 293 1.32 29.45 -2.87
CA ASP A 293 1.48 30.43 -1.81
C ASP A 293 0.87 31.76 -2.21
N ALA A 294 -0.45 31.72 -2.37
CA ALA A 294 -1.29 32.86 -2.71
C ALA A 294 -2.63 32.70 -2.01
N CYS A 295 -3.24 33.83 -1.67
CA CYS A 295 -4.55 33.90 -1.06
C CYS A 295 -5.58 33.13 -1.93
N PHE A 296 -6.49 32.36 -1.31
CA PHE A 296 -7.67 31.76 -1.98
C PHE A 296 -7.43 30.59 -2.95
N SER A 297 -6.19 30.15 -3.10
CA SER A 297 -5.83 28.86 -3.71
C SER A 297 -6.54 27.66 -3.05
N GLY A 298 -7.00 27.84 -1.81
CA GLY A 298 -7.86 26.93 -1.04
C GLY A 298 -9.21 26.55 -1.63
N GLY A 299 -9.75 27.33 -2.59
CA GLY A 299 -11.08 27.11 -3.17
C GLY A 299 -11.14 26.00 -4.23
N ILE A 300 -9.99 25.45 -4.64
CA ILE A 300 -9.88 24.44 -5.71
C ILE A 300 -10.07 23.00 -5.17
N PHE A 301 -10.09 22.83 -3.84
CA PHE A 301 -9.90 21.54 -3.18
C PHE A 301 -11.14 20.70 -2.90
N GLN A 302 -10.95 19.38 -2.98
CA GLN A 302 -11.63 18.38 -2.14
C GLN A 302 -10.61 17.74 -1.18
N THR A 303 -10.90 17.77 0.12
CA THR A 303 -9.99 17.23 1.15
C THR A 303 -9.97 15.71 1.14
N ARG A 304 -8.77 15.12 1.12
CA ARG A 304 -8.54 13.70 1.42
C ARG A 304 -8.25 13.52 2.92
N GLY A 305 -8.68 12.40 3.48
CA GLY A 305 -8.27 11.97 4.82
C GLY A 305 -6.78 11.65 4.85
N LEU A 306 -6.10 12.00 5.94
CA LEU A 306 -4.66 11.74 6.09
C LEU A 306 -4.43 10.24 6.30
N ILE A 307 -3.65 9.61 5.43
CA ILE A 307 -3.28 8.19 5.56
C ILE A 307 -1.83 8.12 6.05
N ASP A 308 -1.67 7.81 7.33
CA ASP A 308 -0.37 7.62 7.95
C ASP A 308 0.15 6.20 7.64
N ASN A 309 1.22 6.06 6.85
CA ASN A 309 1.81 4.75 6.53
C ASN A 309 3.32 4.83 6.24
N ASP A 310 4.14 4.20 7.08
CA ASP A 310 5.53 3.88 6.79
C ASP A 310 5.64 2.61 5.93
N ALA A 311 5.74 2.72 4.60
CA ALA A 311 6.27 1.65 3.73
C ALA A 311 6.53 2.05 2.25
N PRO A 312 7.55 1.45 1.59
CA PRO A 312 7.77 1.51 0.14
C PRO A 312 6.60 0.98 -0.71
N THR A 313 5.81 0.07 -0.15
CA THR A 313 4.61 -0.48 -0.80
C THR A 313 3.52 0.58 -0.97
N ALA A 314 3.28 1.41 0.05
CA ALA A 314 2.27 2.47 -0.04
C ALA A 314 2.66 3.50 -1.12
N ILE A 315 3.96 3.86 -1.21
CA ILE A 315 4.47 4.73 -2.27
C ILE A 315 4.27 4.10 -3.66
N LYS A 316 4.49 2.79 -3.82
CA LYS A 316 4.23 2.10 -5.09
C LYS A 316 2.76 2.10 -5.47
N GLU A 317 1.83 1.96 -4.52
CA GLU A 317 0.39 2.05 -4.81
C GLU A 317 -0.02 3.49 -5.14
N LEU A 318 0.41 4.48 -4.35
CA LEU A 318 0.15 5.91 -4.62
C LEU A 318 0.75 6.37 -5.95
N TYR A 319 1.89 5.84 -6.36
CA TYR A 319 2.53 6.17 -7.63
C TYR A 319 1.89 5.46 -8.83
N ARG A 320 1.02 4.46 -8.64
CA ARG A 320 0.42 3.71 -9.78
C ARG A 320 -0.68 4.49 -10.46
N SER A 321 -1.55 5.11 -9.67
CA SER A 321 -2.70 5.83 -10.19
C SER A 321 -2.36 7.28 -10.50
N PRO A 322 -2.94 7.88 -11.55
CA PRO A 322 -2.83 9.30 -11.80
C PRO A 322 -3.25 10.16 -10.60
N SER A 323 -2.63 11.33 -10.44
CA SER A 323 -3.01 12.29 -9.40
C SER A 323 -3.00 13.74 -9.88
N ARG A 324 -3.93 14.53 -9.35
CA ARG A 324 -4.08 15.98 -9.52
C ARG A 324 -4.32 16.58 -8.14
N THR A 325 -3.25 16.80 -7.41
CA THR A 325 -3.32 17.31 -6.04
C THR A 325 -2.77 18.72 -5.96
N ALA A 326 -3.14 19.43 -4.89
CA ALA A 326 -2.55 20.71 -4.58
C ALA A 326 -2.29 20.86 -3.07
N MET A 327 -1.32 21.70 -2.73
CA MET A 327 -1.09 22.17 -1.37
C MET A 327 -0.99 23.69 -1.34
N THR A 328 -1.58 24.31 -0.32
CA THR A 328 -1.60 25.77 -0.18
C THR A 328 -1.24 26.24 1.20
N SER A 329 -0.72 27.46 1.30
CA SER A 329 -0.40 28.10 2.59
C SER A 329 -1.64 28.46 3.42
N GLY A 330 -2.79 28.70 2.79
CA GLY A 330 -4.04 29.06 3.47
C GLY A 330 -5.31 28.76 2.68
N SER A 331 -6.47 29.02 3.30
CA SER A 331 -7.78 28.80 2.69
C SER A 331 -8.35 30.05 2.00
N LEU A 332 -8.57 31.13 2.78
CA LEU A 332 -9.18 32.39 2.33
C LEU A 332 -8.50 33.62 2.97
N SER A 333 -7.32 33.46 3.58
CA SER A 333 -6.63 34.50 4.33
C SER A 333 -5.41 35.00 3.56
N GLU A 334 -5.06 36.27 3.77
CA GLU A 334 -3.85 36.85 3.22
C GLU A 334 -2.58 36.15 3.71
N VAL A 335 -1.60 36.03 2.81
CA VAL A 335 -0.29 35.46 3.08
C VAL A 335 0.66 36.60 3.43
N PRO A 336 1.34 36.56 4.59
CA PRO A 336 2.38 37.53 4.90
C PRO A 336 3.52 37.47 3.88
N ASP A 337 4.17 38.60 3.60
CA ASP A 337 5.32 38.67 2.67
C ASP A 337 6.42 37.66 3.01
N GLN A 338 6.62 37.33 4.29
CA GLN A 338 7.44 36.18 4.67
C GLN A 338 6.58 34.92 4.89
N SER A 339 6.67 33.98 3.96
CA SER A 339 5.88 32.75 4.01
C SER A 339 6.44 31.71 4.97
N VAL A 340 5.76 31.51 6.10
CA VAL A 340 6.06 30.40 7.03
C VAL A 340 5.81 29.05 6.36
N PHE A 341 4.83 28.98 5.45
CA PHE A 341 4.55 27.79 4.65
C PHE A 341 5.75 27.40 3.78
N LEU A 342 6.27 28.33 2.98
CA LEU A 342 7.42 28.02 2.09
C LEU A 342 8.70 27.79 2.87
N LYS A 343 8.93 28.54 3.94
CA LYS A 343 10.04 28.29 4.87
C LYS A 343 10.09 26.83 5.29
N TYR A 344 8.96 26.28 5.74
CA TYR A 344 8.89 24.89 6.18
C TYR A 344 8.89 23.89 5.03
N LEU A 345 8.22 24.19 3.92
CA LEU A 345 8.24 23.36 2.70
C LEU A 345 9.68 23.13 2.21
N ILE A 346 10.42 24.22 1.98
CA ILE A 346 11.80 24.21 1.50
C ILE A 346 12.71 23.52 2.52
N LYS A 347 12.54 23.82 3.81
CA LYS A 347 13.31 23.17 4.88
C LYS A 347 13.13 21.64 4.86
N ARG A 348 11.89 21.15 4.79
CA ARG A 348 11.61 19.71 4.76
C ARG A 348 12.12 19.04 3.50
N LEU A 349 12.05 19.71 2.35
CA LEU A 349 12.63 19.19 1.12
C LEU A 349 14.15 19.09 1.19
N LYS A 350 14.84 20.08 1.79
CA LYS A 350 16.31 20.05 1.98
C LYS A 350 16.77 19.00 3.00
N GLU A 351 16.04 18.86 4.10
CA GLU A 351 16.38 17.94 5.19
C GLU A 351 15.96 16.48 4.92
N ASN A 352 15.25 16.23 3.82
CA ASN A 352 14.77 14.89 3.49
C ASN A 352 15.92 13.93 3.19
N GLN A 353 15.98 12.83 3.94
CA GLN A 353 16.96 11.76 3.73
C GLN A 353 16.36 10.55 3.00
N ARG A 354 15.03 10.51 2.80
CA ARG A 354 14.34 9.39 2.14
C ARG A 354 14.45 9.51 0.62
N ASP A 355 14.69 8.39 -0.06
CA ASP A 355 14.72 8.33 -1.53
C ASP A 355 13.40 8.78 -2.19
N TYR A 356 12.28 8.50 -1.51
CA TYR A 356 10.93 8.79 -1.97
C TYR A 356 10.17 9.55 -0.89
N LEU A 357 9.65 10.72 -1.24
CA LEU A 357 8.82 11.55 -0.38
C LEU A 357 7.51 11.89 -1.09
N SER A 358 6.37 11.47 -0.55
CA SER A 358 5.07 11.79 -1.12
C SER A 358 4.66 13.23 -0.76
N ALA A 359 3.86 13.87 -1.61
CA ALA A 359 3.38 15.24 -1.36
C ALA A 359 2.48 15.31 -0.12
N GLU A 360 1.68 14.27 0.14
CA GLU A 360 0.89 14.17 1.37
C GLU A 360 1.78 14.13 2.63
N LYS A 361 2.86 13.35 2.60
CA LYS A 361 3.82 13.28 3.72
C LYS A 361 4.55 14.61 3.92
N LEU A 362 4.97 15.25 2.83
CA LEU A 362 5.57 16.58 2.88
C LEU A 362 4.61 17.56 3.56
N TYR A 363 3.36 17.63 3.11
CA TYR A 363 2.32 18.48 3.70
C TYR A 363 2.10 18.19 5.19
N SER A 364 1.91 16.91 5.55
CA SER A 364 1.66 16.50 6.92
C SER A 364 2.80 16.94 7.85
N SER A 365 4.05 16.86 7.38
CA SER A 365 5.24 17.23 8.16
C SER A 365 5.40 18.74 8.41
N ILE A 366 4.73 19.59 7.64
CA ILE A 366 4.78 21.06 7.78
C ILE A 366 3.52 21.64 8.42
N LYS A 367 2.37 20.96 8.33
CA LYS A 367 1.05 21.48 8.74
C LYS A 367 1.05 22.06 10.16
N GLU A 368 1.49 21.29 11.16
CA GLU A 368 1.47 21.73 12.55
C GLU A 368 2.39 22.93 12.80
N LYS A 369 3.56 22.92 12.16
CA LYS A 369 4.54 24.02 12.25
C LYS A 369 4.00 25.31 11.66
N VAL A 370 3.35 25.24 10.49
CA VAL A 370 2.73 26.40 9.86
C VAL A 370 1.58 26.95 10.71
N ILE A 371 0.72 26.09 11.26
CA ILE A 371 -0.38 26.52 12.16
C ILE A 371 0.17 27.19 13.42
N GLY A 372 1.22 26.62 14.01
CA GLY A 372 1.78 27.10 15.27
C GLY A 372 2.64 28.37 15.16
N GLU A 373 3.29 28.59 14.02
CA GLU A 373 4.32 29.64 13.88
C GLU A 373 3.97 30.75 12.88
N SER A 374 2.88 30.60 12.11
CA SER A 374 2.43 31.69 11.24
C SER A 374 1.76 32.82 12.05
N PRO A 375 2.06 34.10 11.77
CA PRO A 375 1.47 35.24 12.50
C PRO A 375 -0.06 35.22 12.50
N ASN A 376 -0.65 34.77 11.38
CA ASN A 376 -2.09 34.75 11.17
C ASN A 376 -2.72 33.37 11.43
N ARG A 377 -1.99 32.42 12.04
CA ARG A 377 -2.42 31.02 12.23
C ARG A 377 -2.96 30.41 10.94
N GLN A 378 -2.22 30.63 9.86
CA GLN A 378 -2.48 30.06 8.55
C GLN A 378 -2.74 28.57 8.66
N ARG A 379 -3.81 28.13 8.00
CA ARG A 379 -4.23 26.74 7.95
C ARG A 379 -3.95 26.21 6.56
N PRO A 380 -2.77 25.62 6.32
CA PRO A 380 -2.43 25.11 5.00
C PRO A 380 -3.36 23.94 4.67
N LYS A 381 -3.67 23.78 3.39
CA LYS A 381 -4.53 22.72 2.89
C LYS A 381 -3.78 21.80 1.96
N TYR A 382 -4.21 20.55 1.92
CA TYR A 382 -3.81 19.56 0.93
C TYR A 382 -5.05 18.82 0.46
N GLY A 383 -5.14 18.53 -0.83
CA GLY A 383 -6.28 17.81 -1.37
C GLY A 383 -6.24 17.69 -2.88
N VAL A 384 -7.30 17.09 -3.40
CA VAL A 384 -7.52 16.87 -4.83
C VAL A 384 -8.02 18.15 -5.48
N ILE A 385 -7.54 18.41 -6.69
CA ILE A 385 -8.08 19.42 -7.58
C ILE A 385 -9.34 18.83 -8.20
N SER A 386 -10.50 19.34 -7.78
CA SER A 386 -11.80 18.84 -8.24
C SER A 386 -11.91 18.92 -9.76
N GLN A 387 -12.51 17.89 -10.38
CA GLN A 387 -12.76 17.85 -11.84
C GLN A 387 -11.51 17.90 -12.73
N ALA A 388 -10.33 17.57 -12.18
CA ALA A 388 -9.08 17.53 -12.96
C ALA A 388 -8.62 16.12 -13.40
N GLY A 389 -9.36 15.06 -13.04
CA GLY A 389 -9.02 13.68 -13.44
C GLY A 389 -8.06 12.95 -12.49
N ASP A 390 -8.21 13.15 -11.19
CA ASP A 390 -7.44 12.41 -10.17
C ASP A 390 -7.99 10.99 -9.96
N GLU A 391 -7.10 9.99 -9.81
CA GLU A 391 -7.42 8.57 -9.61
C GLU A 391 -6.82 8.00 -8.30
N GLU A 392 -6.71 8.82 -7.27
CA GLU A 392 -6.23 8.45 -5.91
C GLU A 392 -4.73 8.16 -5.79
N GLY A 393 -3.92 8.61 -6.75
CA GLY A 393 -2.47 8.61 -6.60
C GLY A 393 -1.91 9.76 -5.74
N ASP A 394 -0.59 9.83 -5.62
CA ASP A 394 0.12 10.95 -5.01
C ASP A 394 1.37 11.35 -5.81
N PHE A 395 1.73 12.64 -5.78
CA PHE A 395 2.98 13.11 -6.36
C PHE A 395 4.14 12.68 -5.48
N ILE A 396 5.13 11.99 -6.07
CA ILE A 396 6.30 11.50 -5.35
C ILE A 396 7.54 12.28 -5.74
N PHE A 397 8.13 13.00 -4.80
CA PHE A 397 9.46 13.57 -4.92
C PHE A 397 10.50 12.45 -4.80
N ILE A 398 11.30 12.27 -5.86
CA ILE A 398 12.40 11.29 -5.90
C ILE A 398 13.71 12.04 -5.74
N ARG A 399 14.50 11.68 -4.72
CA ARG A 399 15.82 12.29 -4.51
C ARG A 399 16.77 11.96 -5.66
N LYS A 400 17.61 12.92 -6.00
CA LYS A 400 18.74 12.74 -6.90
C LYS A 400 19.80 11.90 -6.18
N LYS A 401 20.36 10.92 -6.88
CA LYS A 401 21.42 10.04 -6.35
C LYS A 401 22.79 10.60 -6.63
#